data_AF-X1AY69-F1
#
_entry.id   AF-X1AY69-F1
#
_cell.length_a   1.000
_cell.length_b   1.000
_cell.length_c   1.000
_cell.angle_alpha   90.00
_cell.angle_beta   90.00
_cell.angle_gamma   90.00
#
_symmetry.space_group_name_H-M   'P 1'
#
loop_
_entity.id
_entity.type
_entity.pdbx_description
1 polymer ?
#
loop_
_entity_poly.entity_id
_entity_poly.type
_entity_poly.pdbx_seq_one_letter_code
_entity_poly.pdbx_strand_id
1 'polypeptide(L)' 'MGGEGIDVKDGSSNGKVYKNHVHDINRLGIYVDAWDKHTYNIEVFQNIVHNCSGDGFCVVS' A
#
# COMPACT_ATOMS: atom_id res chain seq x y z
N MET A 1 14.47 -0.65 -3.06
CA MET A 1 13.88 -0.40 -4.39
C MET A 1 12.38 -0.24 -4.19
N GLY A 2 11.74 0.71 -4.88
CA GLY A 2 10.27 0.85 -4.89
C GLY A 2 9.64 0.14 -6.09
N GLY A 3 8.42 0.53 -6.44
CA GLY A 3 7.67 -0.01 -7.59
C GLY A 3 6.25 -0.44 -7.24
N GLU A 4 5.85 -0.27 -5.97
CA GLU A 4 4.48 -0.40 -5.50
C GLU A 4 3.61 0.70 -6.11
N GLY A 5 2.34 0.40 -6.37
CA GLY A 5 1.41 1.41 -6.85
C GLY A 5 1.21 2.53 -5.82
N ILE A 6 0.97 2.16 -4.56
CA ILE A 6 0.95 3.06 -3.40
C ILE A 6 1.70 2.41 -2.25
N ASP A 7 2.55 3.19 -1.60
CA ASP A 7 3.44 2.72 -0.55
C ASP A 7 3.28 3.57 0.72
N VAL A 8 2.96 2.91 1.83
CA VAL A 8 2.80 3.53 3.15
C VAL A 8 3.81 2.90 4.09
N LYS A 9 4.94 3.60 4.28
CA LYS A 9 6.12 3.10 4.99
C LYS A 9 6.80 4.20 5.81
N ASP A 10 7.97 3.87 6.37
CA ASP A 10 8.90 4.82 7.01
C ASP A 10 8.30 5.62 8.18
N GLY A 11 7.43 4.99 8.98
CA GLY A 11 6.79 5.63 10.13
C GLY A 11 5.59 6.49 9.77
N SER A 12 5.02 6.31 8.57
CA SER A 12 3.77 6.93 8.17
C SER A 12 2.68 6.65 9.20
N SER A 13 1.90 7.68 9.56
CA SER A 13 0.84 7.50 10.56
C SER A 13 -0.37 8.40 10.31
N ASN A 14 -1.54 7.95 10.77
CA ASN A 14 -2.82 8.67 10.67
C ASN A 14 -3.22 9.00 9.21
N GLY A 15 -2.80 8.13 8.27
CA GLY A 15 -3.00 8.31 6.83
C GLY A 15 -4.25 7.59 6.31
N LYS A 16 -4.76 8.07 5.17
CA LYS A 16 -5.89 7.45 4.46
C LYS A 16 -5.51 7.19 3.01
N VAL A 17 -5.61 5.94 2.58
CA VAL A 17 -5.48 5.52 1.18
C VAL A 17 -6.87 5.10 0.71
N TYR A 18 -7.57 5.99 0.00
CA TYR A 18 -8.96 5.77 -0.34
C TYR A 18 -9.37 6.31 -1.70
N LYS A 19 -10.35 5.64 -2.33
CA LYS A 19 -10.92 6.00 -3.63
C LYS A 19 -9.89 6.08 -4.76
N ASN A 20 -8.85 5.26 -4.69
CA ASN A 20 -7.87 5.12 -5.77
C ASN A 20 -8.27 3.97 -6.70
N HIS A 21 -7.84 4.08 -7.95
CA HIS A 21 -7.82 2.99 -8.91
C HIS A 21 -6.37 2.66 -9.23
N VAL A 22 -5.85 1.55 -8.68
CA VAL A 22 -4.46 1.11 -8.84
C VAL A 22 -4.46 -0.11 -9.76
N HIS A 23 -3.76 -0.04 -10.88
CA HIS A 23 -3.81 -1.11 -11.88
C HIS A 23 -2.51 -1.27 -12.67
N ASP A 24 -2.31 -2.46 -13.22
CA ASP A 24 -1.21 -2.82 -14.13
C ASP A 24 0.19 -2.57 -13.53
N ILE A 25 0.33 -2.83 -12.22
CA ILE A 25 1.59 -2.70 -11.48
C ILE A 25 2.41 -3.98 -11.65
N ASN A 26 3.69 -3.86 -12.02
CA ASN A 26 4.60 -5.02 -12.16
C ASN A 26 5.12 -5.57 -10.82
N ARG A 27 4.48 -5.21 -9.70
CA ARG A 27 4.83 -5.53 -8.31
C ARG A 27 3.56 -5.52 -7.43
N LEU A 28 3.63 -4.95 -6.22
CA LEU A 28 2.52 -4.85 -5.27
C LEU A 28 1.63 -3.64 -5.59
N GLY A 29 0.31 -3.78 -5.44
CA GLY A 29 -0.64 -2.69 -5.64
C GLY A 29 -0.55 -1.63 -4.54
N ILE A 30 -1.14 -1.90 -3.38
CA ILE A 30 -1.05 -1.05 -2.18
C ILE A 30 -0.30 -1.82 -1.09
N TYR A 31 0.81 -1.25 -0.64
CA TYR A 31 1.72 -1.86 0.33
C TYR A 31 1.83 -0.99 1.58
N VAL A 32 1.49 -1.55 2.74
CA VAL A 32 1.64 -0.92 4.05
C VAL A 32 2.66 -1.70 4.86
N ASP A 33 3.71 -1.04 5.29
CA ASP A 33 4.90 -1.67 5.87
C ASP A 33 5.34 -0.95 7.16
N ALA A 34 5.60 -1.73 8.20
CA ALA A 34 6.08 -1.29 9.51
C ALA A 34 7.49 -1.85 9.89
N TRP A 35 8.30 -2.23 8.89
CA TRP A 35 9.61 -2.90 9.07
C TRP A 35 10.54 -2.20 10.08
N ASP A 36 10.94 -0.95 9.83
CA ASP A 36 12.01 -0.28 10.59
C ASP A 36 11.52 0.88 11.48
N LYS A 37 10.30 1.35 11.24
CA LYS A 37 9.64 2.42 11.98
C LYS A 37 8.18 2.11 12.18
N HIS A 38 7.63 2.63 13.28
CA HIS A 38 6.25 2.42 13.66
C HIS A 38 5.29 3.12 12.69
N THR A 39 4.79 2.37 11.70
CA THR A 39 3.70 2.76 10.81
C THR A 39 2.37 2.35 11.44
N TYR A 40 1.45 3.29 11.71
CA TYR A 40 0.20 2.98 12.44
C TYR A 40 -0.97 3.89 12.08
N ASN A 41 -2.18 3.46 12.43
CA ASN A 41 -3.43 4.18 12.16
C ASN A 41 -3.57 4.57 10.67
N ILE A 42 -3.41 3.58 9.78
CA ILE A 42 -3.58 3.74 8.34
C ILE A 42 -4.93 3.15 7.95
N GLU A 43 -5.79 3.98 7.37
CA GLU A 43 -7.08 3.54 6.84
C GLU A 43 -6.94 3.27 5.33
N VAL A 44 -7.24 2.04 4.89
CA VAL A 44 -7.22 1.65 3.46
C VAL A 44 -8.62 1.17 3.07
N PHE A 45 -9.36 1.98 2.31
CA PHE A 45 -10.77 1.70 2.01
C PHE A 45 -11.22 2.24 0.64
N GLN A 46 -12.22 1.61 0.04
CA GLN A 46 -12.81 2.05 -1.24
C GLN A 46 -11.81 2.17 -2.40
N ASN A 47 -10.74 1.37 -2.42
CA ASN A 47 -9.82 1.32 -3.57
C ASN A 47 -10.22 0.16 -4.50
N ILE A 48 -10.05 0.36 -5.80
CA ILE A 48 -10.12 -0.71 -6.81
C ILE A 48 -8.67 -1.04 -7.17
N VAL A 49 -8.23 -2.28 -6.91
CA VAL A 49 -6.87 -2.73 -7.20
C VAL A 49 -6.90 -4.02 -7.99
N HIS A 50 -6.32 -4.03 -9.19
CA HIS A 50 -6.30 -5.20 -10.07
C HIS A 50 -5.08 -5.23 -11.01
N ASN A 51 -4.85 -6.37 -11.68
CA ASN A 51 -3.74 -6.58 -12.63
C ASN A 51 -2.35 -6.26 -12.07
N CYS A 52 -2.14 -6.44 -10.76
CA CYS A 52 -0.82 -6.35 -10.17
C CYS A 52 -0.11 -7.70 -10.32
N SER A 53 1.20 -7.73 -10.58
CA SER A 53 1.94 -9.00 -10.68
C SER A 53 2.12 -9.69 -9.32
N GLY A 54 2.17 -8.89 -8.25
CA GLY A 54 2.11 -9.34 -6.86
C GLY A 54 0.74 -9.07 -6.23
N ASP A 55 0.70 -8.99 -4.90
CA ASP A 55 -0.54 -8.77 -4.17
C ASP A 55 -1.17 -7.40 -4.48
N GLY A 56 -2.50 -7.35 -4.63
CA GLY A 56 -3.22 -6.10 -4.79
C GLY A 56 -3.21 -5.24 -3.53
N PHE A 57 -3.36 -5.87 -2.36
CA PHE A 57 -3.22 -5.24 -1.06
C PHE A 57 -2.30 -6.08 -0.18
N CYS A 58 -1.31 -5.46 0.44
CA CYS A 58 -0.35 -6.14 1.29
C CYS A 58 -0.07 -5.30 2.54
N VAL A 59 -0.17 -5.94 3.71
CA VAL A 59 0.16 -5.35 5.02
C VAL A 59 1.20 -6.24 5.66
N VAL A 60 2.34 -5.66 6.04
CA VAL A 60 3.46 -6.39 6.63
C VAL A 60 4.07 -5.61 7.80
N SER A 61 4.80 -6.34 8.64
CA SER A 61 5.57 -5.84 9.79
C SER A 61 6.96 -6.43 9.79
#